data_AF-A0A034WS31-F1
#
_entry.id   AF-A0A034WS31-F1
#
_cell.length_a   1.000
_cell.length_b   1.000
_cell.length_c   1.000
_cell.angle_alpha   90.00
_cell.angle_beta   90.00
_cell.angle_gamma   90.00
#
_symmetry.space_group_name_H-M   'P 1'
#
loop_
_entity.id
_entity.type
_entity.pdbx_description
1 polymer ?
#
loop_
_entity_poly.entity_id
_entity_poly.type
_entity_poly.pdbx_seq_one_letter_code
_entity_poly.pdbx_strand_id
1 'polypeptide(L)'
;IAPTDGSEIKILLGITLIMGYNQLPEISDYWSQNESMGNEYIKKAMSRTRFQTLMSKLYFNFPEKPEAASKLYYIEEVTNCLKYTFVKTRTDRFRQSIDESMAK
;
A
#
# COMPACT_ATOMS: atom_id res chain seq x y z
N ILE A 1 1.12 -21.43 2.64
CA ILE A 1 0.52 -20.11 2.28
C ILE A 1 0.26 -20.16 0.78
N ALA A 2 -0.97 -19.89 0.35
CA ALA A 2 -1.27 -19.83 -1.08
C ALA A 2 -0.49 -18.66 -1.72
N PRO A 3 0.13 -18.85 -2.89
CA PRO A 3 0.81 -17.78 -3.61
C PRO A 3 -0.17 -16.63 -3.93
N THR A 4 0.38 -15.43 -4.13
CA THR A 4 -0.38 -14.25 -4.56
C THR A 4 -0.16 -14.02 -6.06
N ASP A 5 -1.06 -13.28 -6.70
CA ASP A 5 -0.89 -12.81 -8.07
C ASP A 5 -1.11 -11.28 -8.18
N GLY A 6 -0.88 -10.73 -9.37
CA GLY A 6 -1.03 -9.30 -9.61
C GLY A 6 -2.46 -8.77 -9.46
N SER A 7 -3.48 -9.61 -9.66
CA SER A 7 -4.89 -9.23 -9.46
C SER A 7 -5.19 -9.10 -7.97
N GLU A 8 -4.68 -10.02 -7.16
CA GLU A 8 -4.83 -9.99 -5.71
C GLU A 8 -4.11 -8.79 -5.07
N ILE A 9 -2.93 -8.42 -5.58
CA ILE A 9 -2.23 -7.19 -5.15
C ILE A 9 -3.03 -5.93 -5.50
N LYS A 10 -3.70 -5.88 -6.67
CA LYS A 10 -4.58 -4.75 -7.01
C LYS A 10 -5.77 -4.65 -6.04
N ILE A 11 -6.35 -5.77 -5.63
CA ILE A 11 -7.42 -5.80 -4.63
C ILE A 11 -6.89 -5.29 -3.28
N LEU A 12 -5.72 -5.76 -2.85
CA LEU A 12 -5.06 -5.29 -1.62
C LEU A 12 -4.90 -3.77 -1.62
N LEU A 13 -4.34 -3.21 -2.69
CA LEU A 13 -4.18 -1.75 -2.85
C LEU A 13 -5.52 -1.02 -2.89
N GLY A 14 -6.53 -1.58 -3.56
CA GLY A 14 -7.88 -1.02 -3.58
C GLY A 14 -8.51 -0.94 -2.19
N ILE A 15 -8.33 -1.97 -1.37
CA ILE A 15 -8.76 -1.96 0.04
C ILE A 15 -8.02 -0.87 0.81
N THR A 16 -6.69 -0.75 0.67
CA THR A 16 -5.90 0.29 1.34
C THR A 16 -6.35 1.70 0.96
N LEU A 17 -6.72 1.94 -0.31
CA LEU A 17 -7.28 3.22 -0.77
C LEU A 17 -8.63 3.52 -0.11
N ILE A 18 -9.49 2.51 0.05
CA ILE A 18 -10.78 2.66 0.73
C ILE A 18 -10.58 3.03 2.20
N MET A 19 -9.69 2.33 2.90
CA MET A 19 -9.34 2.61 4.29
C MET A 19 -8.78 4.03 4.48
N GLY A 20 -8.14 4.60 3.44
CA GLY A 20 -7.60 5.96 3.48
C GLY A 20 -8.69 7.03 3.68
N TYR A 21 -9.84 6.90 3.02
CA TYR A 21 -10.94 7.88 3.12
C TYR A 21 -12.06 7.45 4.09
N ASN A 22 -12.28 6.15 4.28
CA ASN A 22 -13.25 5.60 5.20
C ASN A 22 -12.51 5.02 6.41
N GLN A 23 -12.05 5.88 7.33
CA GLN A 23 -11.26 5.45 8.47
C GLN A 23 -12.14 4.85 9.57
N LEU A 24 -11.86 3.61 9.97
CA LEU A 24 -12.45 2.94 11.14
C LEU A 24 -11.45 2.86 12.30
N PRO A 25 -11.92 2.70 13.56
CA PRO A 25 -11.05 2.63 14.73
C PRO A 25 -9.98 1.53 14.64
N GLU A 26 -10.37 0.35 14.17
CA GLU A 26 -9.44 -0.76 13.93
C GLU A 26 -9.51 -1.29 12.49
N ILE A 27 -8.40 -1.86 12.03
CA ILE A 27 -8.37 -2.61 10.76
C ILE A 27 -9.34 -3.81 10.82
N SER A 28 -9.59 -4.39 12.00
CA SER A 28 -10.59 -5.45 12.21
C SER A 28 -11.98 -5.03 11.75
N ASP A 29 -12.33 -3.75 11.97
CA ASP A 29 -13.70 -3.26 11.92
C ASP A 29 -14.25 -3.26 10.49
N TYR A 30 -13.38 -3.20 9.48
CA TYR A 30 -13.80 -3.31 8.07
C TYR A 30 -14.44 -4.67 7.74
N TRP A 31 -14.17 -5.70 8.54
CA TRP A 31 -14.79 -7.03 8.41
C TRP A 31 -15.85 -7.31 9.49
N SER A 32 -16.26 -6.29 10.26
CA SER A 32 -17.30 -6.42 11.26
C SER A 32 -18.66 -6.77 10.65
N GLN A 33 -19.50 -7.45 11.45
CA GLN A 33 -20.90 -7.74 11.15
C GLN A 33 -21.84 -6.65 11.70
N ASN A 34 -21.33 -5.75 12.55
CA ASN A 34 -22.12 -4.63 13.07
C ASN A 34 -22.46 -3.68 11.92
N GLU A 35 -23.74 -3.32 11.76
CA GLU A 35 -24.23 -2.41 10.71
C GLU A 35 -23.60 -1.02 10.75
N SER A 36 -23.18 -0.55 11.94
CA SER A 36 -22.49 0.74 12.08
C SER A 36 -21.01 0.69 11.69
N MET A 37 -20.49 -0.51 11.42
CA MET A 37 -19.12 -0.80 11.02
C MET A 37 -19.14 -1.75 9.81
N GLY A 38 -18.00 -2.32 9.46
CA GLY A 38 -17.92 -3.23 8.32
C GLY A 38 -18.04 -2.49 6.99
N ASN A 39 -17.32 -3.00 5.99
CA ASN A 39 -17.41 -2.47 4.65
C ASN A 39 -17.73 -3.63 3.71
N GLU A 40 -18.95 -3.64 3.17
CA GLU A 40 -19.44 -4.71 2.28
C GLU A 40 -18.55 -4.92 1.07
N TYR A 41 -17.97 -3.85 0.51
CA TYR A 41 -17.06 -3.97 -0.64
C TYR A 41 -15.74 -4.62 -0.23
N ILE A 42 -15.17 -4.25 0.92
CA ILE A 42 -13.95 -4.87 1.44
C ILE A 42 -14.19 -6.35 1.77
N LYS A 43 -15.29 -6.67 2.46
CA LYS A 43 -15.66 -8.05 2.84
C LYS A 43 -15.82 -8.96 1.63
N LYS A 44 -16.43 -8.46 0.55
CA LYS A 44 -16.60 -9.20 -0.71
C LYS A 44 -15.30 -9.34 -1.50
N ALA A 45 -14.41 -8.35 -1.42
CA ALA A 45 -13.19 -8.32 -2.20
C ALA A 45 -12.11 -9.27 -1.65
N MET A 46 -11.94 -9.33 -0.32
CA MET A 46 -10.91 -10.17 0.31
C MET A 46 -11.28 -10.50 1.76
N SER A 47 -10.96 -11.71 2.22
CA SER A 47 -11.15 -12.07 3.63
C SER A 47 -10.14 -11.36 4.54
N ARG A 48 -10.54 -11.08 5.79
CA ARG A 48 -9.67 -10.44 6.81
C ARG A 48 -8.34 -11.18 6.96
N THR A 49 -8.40 -12.49 7.10
CA THR A 49 -7.22 -13.34 7.30
C THR A 49 -6.28 -13.28 6.10
N ARG A 50 -6.83 -13.24 4.87
CA ARG A 50 -6.01 -13.13 3.66
C ARG A 50 -5.36 -11.75 3.57
N PHE A 51 -6.11 -10.68 3.83
CA PHE A 51 -5.58 -9.31 3.88
C PHE A 51 -4.42 -9.20 4.87
N GLN A 52 -4.59 -9.69 6.10
CA GLN A 52 -3.53 -9.69 7.13
C GLN A 52 -2.30 -10.51 6.71
N THR A 53 -2.53 -11.67 6.06
CA THR A 53 -1.44 -12.51 5.55
C THR A 53 -0.63 -11.81 4.47
N LEU A 54 -1.29 -11.12 3.54
CA LEU A 54 -0.61 -10.38 2.47
C LEU A 54 0.12 -9.15 3.02
N MET A 55 -0.52 -8.35 3.88
CA MET A 55 0.09 -7.18 4.50
C MET A 55 1.35 -7.54 5.31
N SER A 56 1.35 -8.65 6.03
CA SER A 56 2.52 -9.11 6.81
C SER A 56 3.66 -9.68 5.97
N LYS A 57 3.43 -9.92 4.67
CA LYS A 57 4.39 -10.58 3.76
C LYS A 57 4.63 -9.75 2.49
N LEU A 58 4.34 -8.46 2.54
CA LEU A 58 4.54 -7.55 1.42
C LEU A 58 6.01 -7.10 1.39
N TYR A 59 6.83 -7.84 0.64
CA TYR A 59 8.24 -7.52 0.41
C TYR A 59 8.42 -6.92 -0.99
N PHE A 60 9.21 -5.86 -1.11
CA PHE A 60 9.54 -5.23 -2.39
C PHE A 60 11.00 -5.47 -2.81
N ASN A 61 11.77 -6.20 -2.00
CA ASN A 61 13.10 -6.68 -2.36
C ASN A 61 13.43 -7.95 -1.56
N PHE A 62 14.53 -8.62 -1.90
CA PHE A 62 15.02 -9.80 -1.20
C PHE A 62 15.39 -9.46 0.25
N PRO A 63 15.12 -10.36 1.23
CA PRO A 63 15.51 -10.16 2.62
C PRO A 63 17.03 -9.99 2.79
N GLU A 64 17.81 -10.73 2.00
CA GLU A 64 19.26 -10.69 1.99
C GLU A 64 19.74 -9.38 1.36
N LYS A 65 20.11 -8.43 2.21
CA LYS A 65 20.65 -7.14 1.80
C LYS A 65 22.16 -7.23 1.54
N PRO A 66 22.65 -6.91 0.33
CA PRO A 66 24.08 -6.82 0.06
C PRO A 66 24.75 -5.74 0.91
N GLU A 67 26.02 -5.93 1.29
CA GLU A 67 26.77 -4.96 2.11
C GLU A 67 26.90 -3.58 1.42
N ALA A 68 27.05 -3.57 0.10
CA ALA A 68 27.13 -2.36 -0.71
C ALA A 68 25.76 -1.72 -1.02
N ALA A 69 24.65 -2.28 -0.55
CA ALA A 69 23.31 -1.81 -0.91
C ALA A 69 22.90 -0.53 -0.18
N SER A 70 22.06 0.27 -0.84
CA SER A 70 21.58 1.56 -0.33
C SER A 70 20.78 1.42 0.98
N LYS A 71 20.65 2.52 1.74
CA LYS A 71 19.75 2.56 2.91
C LYS A 71 18.28 2.28 2.53
N LEU A 72 17.90 2.55 1.29
CA LEU A 72 16.55 2.38 0.77
C LEU A 72 16.31 1.03 0.09
N TYR A 73 17.30 0.12 0.09
CA TYR A 73 17.29 -1.16 -0.64
C TYR A 73 15.93 -1.87 -0.70
N TYR A 74 15.24 -2.00 0.45
CA TYR A 74 13.97 -2.71 0.54
C TYR A 74 12.79 -2.05 -0.18
N ILE A 75 12.87 -0.76 -0.51
CA ILE A 75 11.80 0.02 -1.16
C ILE A 75 12.29 0.78 -2.39
N GLU A 76 13.56 0.62 -2.76
CA GLU A 76 14.24 1.44 -3.75
C GLU A 76 13.58 1.32 -5.12
N GLU A 77 13.25 0.09 -5.54
CA GLU A 77 12.58 -0.17 -6.81
C GLU A 77 11.21 0.52 -6.90
N VAL A 78 10.37 0.37 -5.87
CA VAL A 78 9.06 1.01 -5.79
C VAL A 78 9.19 2.52 -5.79
N THR A 79 10.14 3.05 -5.01
CA THR A 79 10.40 4.49 -4.92
C THR A 79 10.83 5.05 -6.28
N ASN A 80 11.70 4.35 -7.00
CA ASN A 80 12.15 4.75 -8.32
C ASN A 80 11.02 4.70 -9.35
N CYS A 81 10.17 3.67 -9.29
CA CYS A 81 8.97 3.57 -10.13
C CYS A 81 8.02 4.76 -9.90
N LEU A 82 7.76 5.12 -8.65
CA LEU A 82 6.92 6.26 -8.29
C LEU A 82 7.53 7.60 -8.75
N LYS A 83 8.82 7.82 -8.50
CA LYS A 83 9.55 9.02 -8.96
C LYS A 83 9.45 9.16 -10.47
N TYR A 84 9.74 8.10 -11.21
CA TYR A 84 9.63 8.10 -12.67
C TYR A 84 8.21 8.44 -13.13
N THR A 85 7.22 7.76 -12.55
CA THR A 85 5.81 7.94 -12.92
C THR A 85 5.34 9.37 -12.66
N PHE A 86 5.59 9.92 -11.48
CA PHE A 86 5.15 11.27 -11.11
C PHE A 86 5.84 12.35 -11.93
N VAL A 87 7.15 12.21 -12.21
CA VAL A 87 7.85 13.16 -13.09
C VAL A 87 7.26 13.13 -14.49
N LYS A 88 6.95 11.93 -15.02
CA LYS A 88 6.37 11.76 -16.35
C LYS A 88 4.95 12.32 -16.47
N THR A 89 4.13 12.21 -15.41
CA THR A 89 2.73 12.65 -15.43
C THR A 89 2.53 14.10 -15.01
N ARG A 90 3.50 14.71 -14.32
CA ARG A 90 3.43 16.10 -13.89
C ARG A 90 3.59 17.06 -15.07
N THR A 91 2.78 18.11 -15.10
CA THR A 91 2.98 19.24 -16.01
C THR A 91 3.98 20.24 -15.42
N ASP A 92 4.93 20.70 -16.23
CA ASP A 92 5.91 21.70 -15.79
C ASP A 92 5.28 23.08 -15.56
N ARG A 93 5.62 23.67 -14.41
CA ARG A 93 5.17 25.00 -13.98
C ARG A 93 6.39 25.78 -13.51
N PHE A 94 6.40 27.08 -13.81
CA PHE A 94 7.48 28.00 -13.43
C PHE A 94 7.57 28.25 -11.91
N ARG A 95 6.45 28.10 -11.19
CA ARG A 95 6.40 28.27 -9.73
C ARG A 95 6.20 26.92 -9.08
N GLN A 96 7.10 26.58 -8.16
CA GLN A 96 7.06 25.35 -7.39
C GLN A 96 7.18 25.70 -5.91
N SER A 97 6.46 24.97 -5.06
CA SER A 97 6.62 25.02 -3.61
C SER A 97 7.36 23.74 -3.21
N ILE A 98 8.55 23.89 -2.64
CA ILE A 98 9.38 22.78 -2.18
C ILE A 98 9.41 22.86 -0.67
N ASP A 99 9.03 21.77 -0.02
CA ASP A 99 9.01 21.65 1.43
C ASP A 99 9.28 20.19 1.82
N GLU A 100 9.68 19.97 3.07
CA GLU A 100 9.93 18.65 3.62
C GLU A 100 8.66 18.11 4.31
N SER A 101 8.32 16.84 4.05
CA SER A 101 7.23 16.15 4.74
C SER A 101 7.76 14.98 5.54
N MET A 102 7.36 14.89 6.81
CA MET A 102 7.70 13.77 7.67
C MET A 102 6.61 12.70 7.61
N ALA A 103 6.99 11.45 7.32
CA ALA A 103 6.14 10.30 7.57
C ALA A 103 6.30 9.87 9.05
N LYS A 104 5.18 9.57 9.71
CA LYS A 104 5.17 9.04 11.08
C LYS A 104 5.33 7.52 11.08
#